data_AF-A0A8T1X472-F1
#
_entry.id   AF-A0A8T1X472-F1
#
_cell.length_a   1.000
_cell.length_b   1.000
_cell.length_c   1.000
_cell.angle_alpha   90.00
_cell.angle_beta   90.00
_cell.angle_gamma   90.00
#
_symmetry.space_group_name_H-M   'P 1'
#
loop_
_entity.id
_entity.type
_entity.pdbx_description
1 polymer ?
#
loop_
_entity_poly.entity_id
_entity_poly.type
_entity_poly.pdbx_seq_one_letter_code
_entity_poly.pdbx_strand_id
1 'polypeptide(L)'
;MGHVATHHFKCALEQQMRDLQRAIPAQGPELDRLMPILDKFVEKANALTGARRTTQDRVQLKVADIDRVAYKHFPLCMQQLHRKMRENHHLKYDGRVQYRMFLKGTGISLRDDLQFAIMKAEQLTVLDSKAPGGSKKNPMDIKSLVDVFTVFGFSAEDIIDSHDQCTIFKKIRTELDELLRELATSTKKYDKAILLRDRLRLIKREFVEMQGTYETRRQGQEKLQFNRGIVLAKHRSDTLCAARTNDCEREILHKQEELRNTHEVERAQLETYLHKLKEPHVKFSSLLLELKNTEKNLARLKLFEDAKNVFVRMDGMEREQRALNTAKFESFKGKKRALLLEKQQQELAEAREKLMEKRYVVMRANDSHRKTETQRMKNLATDMKHAHTMDMHSKKVFSTNPVAVVRASHGTTASTYRGQQLLSTVQGKRLEVTSLCVLHDNENGVVPPGSVIYTG
;
A
#
# COMPACT_ATOMS: atom_id res chain seq x y z
N MET A 1 15.96 2.07 -41.20
CA MET A 1 14.55 1.68 -41.28
C MET A 1 14.10 0.84 -40.06
N GLY A 2 14.78 -0.26 -39.69
CA GLY A 2 14.36 -1.13 -38.58
C GLY A 2 14.29 -0.47 -37.19
N HIS A 3 15.28 0.37 -36.83
CA HIS A 3 15.30 1.05 -35.52
C HIS A 3 14.16 2.05 -35.32
N VAL A 4 13.71 2.71 -36.39
CA VAL A 4 12.60 3.67 -36.36
C VAL A 4 11.28 2.91 -36.16
N ALA A 5 11.10 1.78 -36.83
CA ALA A 5 9.94 0.92 -36.66
C ALA A 5 9.87 0.32 -35.24
N THR A 6 11.00 -0.14 -34.68
CA THR A 6 11.03 -0.66 -33.29
C THR A 6 10.77 0.44 -32.26
N HIS A 7 11.27 1.66 -32.50
CA HIS A 7 11.03 2.79 -31.60
C HIS A 7 9.57 3.23 -31.64
N HIS A 8 8.98 3.35 -32.83
CA HIS A 8 7.57 3.68 -32.99
C HIS A 8 6.66 2.60 -32.41
N PHE A 9 7.00 1.32 -32.60
CA PHE A 9 6.27 0.21 -32.00
C PHE A 9 6.36 0.24 -30.47
N LYS A 10 7.55 0.49 -29.91
CA LYS A 10 7.73 0.62 -28.46
C LYS A 10 6.91 1.77 -27.89
N CYS A 11 6.96 2.96 -28.50
CA CYS A 11 6.16 4.11 -28.06
C CYS A 11 4.66 3.84 -28.16
N ALA A 12 4.20 3.22 -29.24
CA ALA A 12 2.79 2.87 -29.43
C ALA A 12 2.33 1.82 -28.40
N LEU A 13 3.13 0.78 -28.16
CA LEU A 13 2.84 -0.25 -27.16
C LEU A 13 2.79 0.35 -25.75
N GLU A 14 3.74 1.22 -25.39
CA GLU A 14 3.74 1.90 -24.11
C GLU A 14 2.51 2.81 -23.93
N GLN A 15 2.08 3.50 -24.99
CA GLN A 15 0.86 4.30 -25.00
C GLN A 15 -0.37 3.42 -24.72
N GLN A 16 -0.51 2.32 -25.47
CA GLN A 16 -1.62 1.38 -25.35
C GLN A 16 -1.67 0.70 -23.97
N MET A 17 -0.51 0.34 -23.40
CA MET A 17 -0.43 -0.22 -22.06
C MET A 17 -0.87 0.79 -20.98
N ARG A 18 -0.52 2.08 -21.12
CA ARG A 18 -0.97 3.14 -20.20
C ARG A 18 -2.48 3.35 -20.28
N ASP A 19 -3.05 3.34 -21.48
CA ASP A 19 -4.49 3.48 -21.69
C ASP A 19 -5.25 2.27 -21.13
N LEU A 20 -4.73 1.05 -21.35
CA LEU A 20 -5.26 -0.16 -20.73
C LEU A 20 -5.21 -0.08 -19.20
N GLN A 21 -4.10 0.34 -18.60
CA GLN A 21 -3.97 0.50 -17.14
C GLN A 21 -5.01 1.46 -16.55
N ARG A 22 -5.38 2.52 -17.28
CA ARG A 22 -6.44 3.44 -16.87
C ARG A 22 -7.84 2.85 -17.03
N ALA A 23 -8.04 1.96 -17.99
CA ALA A 23 -9.33 1.33 -18.28
C ALA A 23 -9.60 0.06 -17.43
N ILE A 24 -8.56 -0.60 -16.92
CA ILE A 24 -8.64 -1.80 -16.07
C ILE A 24 -9.66 -1.68 -14.92
N PRO A 25 -9.70 -0.57 -14.14
CA PRO A 25 -10.66 -0.43 -13.03
C PRO A 25 -12.12 -0.40 -13.48
N ALA A 26 -12.41 0.08 -14.69
CA ALA A 26 -13.76 0.14 -15.25
C ALA A 26 -14.23 -1.20 -15.83
N GLN A 27 -13.28 -2.11 -16.16
CA GLN A 27 -13.55 -3.43 -16.76
C GLN A 27 -13.40 -4.60 -15.77
N GLY A 28 -13.47 -4.33 -14.46
CA GLY A 28 -13.40 -5.34 -13.40
C GLY A 28 -14.14 -6.65 -13.67
N PRO A 29 -15.43 -6.67 -14.07
CA PRO A 29 -16.16 -7.92 -14.30
C PRO A 29 -15.65 -8.73 -15.51
N GLU A 30 -15.05 -8.09 -16.52
CA GLU A 30 -14.46 -8.78 -17.67
C GLU A 30 -13.07 -9.33 -17.33
N LEU A 31 -12.30 -8.61 -16.51
CA LEU A 31 -11.05 -9.09 -15.93
C LEU A 31 -11.27 -10.33 -15.07
N ASP A 32 -12.31 -10.37 -14.23
CA ASP A 32 -12.65 -11.56 -13.44
C ASP A 32 -12.99 -12.76 -14.34
N ARG A 33 -13.59 -12.52 -15.53
CA ARG A 33 -13.85 -13.57 -16.54
C ARG A 33 -12.56 -14.07 -17.21
N LEU A 34 -11.58 -13.17 -17.43
CA LEU A 34 -10.34 -13.46 -18.16
C LEU A 34 -9.19 -13.92 -17.27
N MET A 35 -9.18 -13.57 -15.99
CA MET A 35 -8.20 -14.01 -14.98
C MET A 35 -7.93 -15.52 -15.01
N PRO A 36 -8.93 -16.42 -15.02
CA PRO A 36 -8.66 -17.86 -15.07
C PRO A 36 -7.97 -18.33 -16.35
N ILE A 37 -8.07 -17.57 -17.45
CA ILE A 37 -7.37 -17.86 -18.71
C ILE A 37 -5.92 -17.36 -18.64
N LEU A 38 -5.72 -16.16 -18.12
CA LEU A 38 -4.41 -15.56 -17.88
C LEU A 38 -3.59 -16.38 -16.87
N ASP A 39 -4.20 -16.81 -15.77
CA ASP A 39 -3.57 -17.66 -14.76
C ASP A 39 -3.14 -18.99 -15.37
N LYS A 40 -4.01 -19.63 -16.17
CA LYS A 40 -3.66 -20.86 -16.91
C LYS A 40 -2.53 -20.62 -17.92
N PHE A 41 -2.50 -19.46 -18.57
CA PHE A 41 -1.42 -19.10 -19.50
C PHE A 41 -0.09 -18.92 -18.76
N VAL A 42 -0.09 -18.21 -17.63
CA VAL A 42 1.09 -18.03 -16.76
C VAL A 42 1.55 -19.37 -16.19
N GLU A 43 0.63 -20.22 -15.72
CA GLU A 43 0.92 -21.58 -15.28
C GLU A 43 1.56 -22.41 -16.41
N LYS A 44 1.06 -22.31 -17.64
CA LYS A 44 1.58 -23.04 -18.79
C LYS A 44 2.94 -22.49 -19.25
N ALA A 45 3.14 -21.17 -19.22
CA ALA A 45 4.43 -20.54 -19.48
C ALA A 45 5.48 -20.96 -18.45
N ASN A 46 5.09 -21.04 -17.17
CA ASN A 46 5.93 -21.56 -16.09
C ASN A 46 6.21 -23.07 -16.21
N ALA A 47 5.27 -23.82 -16.77
CA ALA A 47 5.48 -25.24 -17.09
C ALA A 47 6.48 -25.41 -18.25
N LEU A 48 6.44 -24.54 -19.26
CA LEU A 48 7.37 -24.53 -20.40
C LEU A 48 8.80 -24.13 -19.99
N THR A 49 8.96 -23.26 -19.00
CA THR A 49 10.26 -22.91 -18.40
C THR A 49 10.77 -23.95 -17.39
N GLY A 50 10.07 -25.08 -17.24
CA GLY A 50 10.54 -26.23 -16.46
C GLY A 50 10.29 -26.14 -14.95
N ALA A 51 9.56 -25.14 -14.47
CA ALA A 51 9.29 -24.96 -13.03
C ALA A 51 8.30 -26.00 -12.46
N ARG A 52 7.54 -26.68 -13.32
CA ARG A 52 6.58 -27.72 -12.91
C ARG A 52 6.74 -28.97 -13.76
N ARG A 53 7.79 -29.75 -13.49
CA ARG A 53 7.82 -31.15 -13.92
C ARG A 53 6.75 -31.91 -13.14
N THR A 54 5.73 -32.40 -13.83
CA THR A 54 4.79 -33.37 -13.29
C THR A 54 5.58 -34.57 -12.76
N THR A 55 5.21 -35.01 -11.57
CA THR A 55 5.89 -36.03 -10.75
C THR A 55 5.72 -37.43 -11.31
N GLN A 56 5.95 -37.63 -12.60
CA GLN A 56 5.56 -38.87 -13.28
C GLN A 56 6.70 -39.85 -13.55
N ASP A 57 7.93 -39.55 -13.13
CA ASP A 57 8.97 -40.59 -13.04
C ASP A 57 10.01 -40.22 -11.98
N ARG A 58 9.76 -40.62 -10.72
CA ARG A 58 10.69 -40.36 -9.61
C ARG A 58 11.64 -41.54 -9.47
N VAL A 59 12.82 -41.42 -10.07
CA VAL A 59 13.99 -42.17 -9.62
C VAL A 59 14.26 -41.76 -8.18
N GLN A 60 14.06 -42.68 -7.23
CA GLN A 60 14.35 -42.43 -5.82
C GLN A 60 15.86 -42.34 -5.64
N LEU A 61 16.38 -41.13 -5.44
CA LEU A 61 17.78 -40.94 -5.13
C LEU A 61 18.04 -41.36 -3.67
N LYS A 62 18.98 -42.30 -3.45
CA LYS A 62 19.39 -42.68 -2.10
C LYS A 62 20.30 -41.62 -1.50
N VAL A 63 20.22 -41.47 -0.18
CA VAL A 63 20.98 -40.49 0.61
C VAL A 63 22.51 -40.63 0.42
N ALA A 64 23.01 -41.85 0.23
CA ALA A 64 24.43 -42.14 0.03
C ALA A 64 24.99 -41.64 -1.31
N ASP A 65 24.15 -41.48 -2.33
CA ASP A 65 24.59 -41.10 -3.68
C ASP A 65 24.58 -39.58 -3.91
N ILE A 66 24.09 -38.80 -2.94
CA ILE A 66 23.92 -37.34 -3.06
C ILE A 66 25.25 -36.64 -3.34
N ASP A 67 26.34 -37.02 -2.66
CA ASP A 67 27.64 -36.36 -2.84
C ASP A 67 28.18 -36.51 -4.28
N ARG A 68 27.96 -37.69 -4.88
CA ARG A 68 28.36 -38.00 -6.26
C ARG A 68 27.48 -37.26 -7.28
N VAL A 69 26.18 -37.19 -7.00
CA VAL A 69 25.19 -36.54 -7.88
C VAL A 69 25.31 -35.03 -7.81
N ALA A 70 25.63 -34.47 -6.63
CA ALA A 70 25.78 -33.04 -6.44
C ALA A 70 26.85 -32.46 -7.38
N TYR A 71 28.02 -33.11 -7.47
CA TYR A 71 29.10 -32.61 -8.32
C TYR A 71 28.78 -32.64 -9.82
N LYS A 72 27.96 -33.59 -10.28
CA LYS A 72 27.71 -33.81 -11.73
C LYS A 72 26.40 -33.25 -12.25
N HIS A 73 25.35 -33.24 -11.42
CA HIS A 73 23.98 -32.99 -11.88
C HIS A 73 23.30 -31.81 -11.19
N PHE A 74 23.82 -31.32 -10.07
CA PHE A 74 23.22 -30.14 -9.44
C PHE A 74 23.58 -28.87 -10.21
N PRO A 75 22.65 -27.91 -10.33
CA PRO A 75 22.96 -26.58 -10.84
C PRO A 75 23.93 -25.87 -9.89
N LEU A 76 24.69 -24.90 -10.40
CA LEU A 76 25.74 -24.17 -9.67
C LEU A 76 25.29 -23.64 -8.30
N CYS A 77 24.07 -23.09 -8.20
CA CYS A 77 23.52 -22.62 -6.92
C CYS A 77 23.40 -23.73 -5.87
N MET A 78 22.97 -24.93 -6.27
CA MET A 78 22.83 -26.08 -5.39
C MET A 78 24.16 -26.79 -5.14
N GLN A 79 25.09 -26.74 -6.10
CA GLN A 79 26.48 -27.21 -5.89
C GLN A 79 27.19 -26.39 -4.83
N GLN A 80 27.04 -25.06 -4.85
CA GLN A 80 27.62 -24.17 -3.85
C GLN A 80 27.05 -24.44 -2.47
N LEU A 81 25.72 -24.60 -2.34
CA LEU A 81 25.08 -24.96 -1.08
C LEU A 81 25.53 -26.34 -0.60
N HIS A 82 25.60 -27.34 -1.49
CA HIS A 82 26.09 -28.68 -1.16
C HIS A 82 27.54 -28.61 -0.65
N ARG A 83 28.43 -27.93 -1.37
CA ARG A 83 29.83 -27.74 -0.98
C ARG A 83 29.95 -27.04 0.37
N LYS A 84 29.22 -25.94 0.59
CA LYS A 84 29.23 -25.20 1.87
C LYS A 84 28.68 -26.04 3.02
N MET A 85 27.67 -26.88 2.78
CA MET A 85 27.20 -27.86 3.75
C MET A 85 28.23 -28.96 4.05
N ARG A 86 29.05 -29.36 3.06
CA ARG A 86 30.15 -30.32 3.28
C ARG A 86 31.30 -29.69 4.06
N GLU A 87 31.66 -28.44 3.76
CA GLU A 87 32.76 -27.70 4.40
C GLU A 87 32.42 -27.31 5.84
N ASN A 88 31.27 -26.64 6.04
CA ASN A 88 30.93 -26.03 7.31
C ASN A 88 30.06 -26.93 8.19
N HIS A 89 29.61 -28.08 7.66
CA HIS A 89 28.61 -28.95 8.29
C HIS A 89 27.30 -28.24 8.66
N HIS A 90 27.10 -27.02 8.14
CA HIS A 90 26.00 -26.12 8.44
C HIS A 90 25.73 -25.22 7.22
N LEU A 91 24.45 -24.91 7.02
CA LEU A 91 23.97 -23.89 6.10
C LEU A 91 23.09 -22.93 6.89
N LYS A 92 23.09 -21.63 6.56
CA LYS A 92 22.15 -20.64 7.14
C LYS A 92 20.70 -20.97 6.78
N TYR A 93 19.74 -20.45 7.55
CA TYR A 93 18.29 -20.77 7.44
C TYR A 93 17.79 -20.82 5.99
N ASP A 94 18.01 -19.74 5.26
CA ASP A 94 17.58 -19.57 3.88
C ASP A 94 18.23 -20.57 2.90
N GLY A 95 19.53 -20.81 3.08
CA GLY A 95 20.24 -21.87 2.36
C GLY A 95 19.70 -23.27 2.70
N ARG A 96 19.32 -23.53 3.96
CA ARG A 96 18.69 -24.80 4.36
C ARG A 96 17.32 -24.99 3.72
N VAL A 97 16.47 -23.96 3.71
CA VAL A 97 15.14 -24.02 3.09
C VAL A 97 15.26 -24.27 1.59
N GLN A 98 16.11 -23.52 0.90
CA GLN A 98 16.33 -23.67 -0.54
C GLN A 98 16.87 -25.06 -0.90
N TYR A 99 17.90 -25.51 -0.18
CA TYR A 99 18.52 -26.80 -0.43
C TYR A 99 17.58 -27.97 -0.09
N ARG A 100 16.82 -27.89 1.02
CA ARG A 100 15.80 -28.88 1.39
C ARG A 100 14.69 -28.99 0.33
N MET A 101 14.17 -27.85 -0.14
CA MET A 101 13.11 -27.84 -1.14
C MET A 101 13.59 -28.42 -2.48
N PHE A 102 14.85 -28.16 -2.84
CA PHE A 102 15.49 -28.75 -4.00
C PHE A 102 15.65 -30.27 -3.87
N LEU A 103 16.19 -30.77 -2.75
CA LEU A 103 16.34 -32.21 -2.50
C LEU A 103 15.01 -32.96 -2.55
N LYS A 104 13.95 -32.37 -1.94
CA LYS A 104 12.58 -32.87 -2.05
C LYS A 104 12.07 -32.91 -3.50
N GLY A 105 12.49 -31.93 -4.31
CA GLY A 105 12.23 -31.89 -5.75
C GLY A 105 12.93 -32.99 -6.54
N THR A 106 14.14 -33.40 -6.10
CA THR A 106 14.93 -34.48 -6.74
C THR A 106 14.44 -35.90 -6.42
N GLY A 107 13.43 -36.05 -5.56
CA GLY A 107 12.79 -37.34 -5.29
C GLY A 107 13.30 -38.06 -4.03
N ILE A 108 14.07 -37.39 -3.18
CA ILE A 108 14.42 -37.90 -1.84
C ILE A 108 13.15 -37.85 -0.96
N SER A 109 12.91 -38.91 -0.18
CA SER A 109 11.75 -38.98 0.71
C SER A 109 11.87 -37.96 1.85
N LEU A 110 10.77 -37.39 2.33
CA LEU A 110 10.78 -36.43 3.46
C LEU A 110 11.43 -37.02 4.73
N ARG A 111 11.32 -38.36 4.89
CA ARG A 111 11.95 -39.11 5.99
C ARG A 111 13.47 -39.20 5.81
N ASP A 112 13.91 -39.27 4.55
CA ASP A 112 15.31 -39.34 4.11
C ASP A 112 15.96 -37.95 4.03
N ASP A 113 15.20 -36.89 3.76
CA ASP A 113 15.63 -35.47 3.81
C ASP A 113 15.88 -35.02 5.27
N LEU A 114 14.95 -35.41 6.17
CA LEU A 114 15.18 -35.28 7.60
C LEU A 114 16.38 -36.12 7.99
N GLN A 115 16.49 -37.36 7.53
CA GLN A 115 17.71 -38.14 7.72
C GLN A 115 18.94 -37.55 7.00
N PHE A 116 18.91 -36.74 5.95
CA PHE A 116 20.16 -36.18 5.40
C PHE A 116 20.65 -34.99 6.26
N ALA A 117 19.72 -34.14 6.68
CA ALA A 117 20.00 -33.03 7.59
C ALA A 117 20.32 -33.53 9.01
N ILE A 118 19.62 -34.58 9.44
CA ILE A 118 19.77 -35.21 10.75
C ILE A 118 20.89 -36.25 10.70
N MET A 119 21.00 -37.25 9.81
CA MET A 119 22.12 -38.24 9.73
C MET A 119 23.50 -37.61 9.67
N LYS A 120 23.69 -36.40 9.13
CA LYS A 120 25.00 -35.72 9.29
C LYS A 120 25.22 -35.12 10.69
N ALA A 121 24.14 -34.81 11.41
CA ALA A 121 24.09 -34.50 12.84
C ALA A 121 23.84 -35.75 13.75
N GLU A 122 23.51 -36.93 13.19
CA GLU A 122 23.15 -38.21 13.82
C GLU A 122 24.32 -39.22 13.71
N GLN A 123 25.18 -39.11 12.69
CA GLN A 123 26.40 -39.92 12.55
C GLN A 123 27.54 -39.51 13.49
N LEU A 124 27.33 -38.50 14.32
CA LEU A 124 28.14 -38.27 15.49
C LEU A 124 27.24 -38.53 16.69
N THR A 125 27.64 -39.49 17.54
CA THR A 125 27.56 -39.24 18.98
C THR A 125 28.13 -37.84 19.19
N VAL A 126 27.24 -36.88 19.38
CA VAL A 126 27.61 -35.46 19.39
C VAL A 126 28.57 -35.21 20.56
N LEU A 127 28.36 -36.00 21.61
CA LEU A 127 29.19 -36.10 22.78
C LEU A 127 29.90 -37.46 22.83
N ASP A 128 31.22 -37.44 23.06
CA ASP A 128 32.03 -38.64 23.28
C ASP A 128 32.53 -38.64 24.72
N SER A 129 32.20 -39.67 25.49
CA SER A 129 32.62 -39.82 26.90
C SER A 129 34.12 -40.14 27.04
N LYS A 130 34.80 -40.48 25.93
CA LYS A 130 36.25 -40.78 25.87
C LYS A 130 37.07 -39.68 25.17
N ALA A 131 36.47 -38.56 24.76
CA ALA A 131 37.23 -37.50 24.11
C ALA A 131 38.24 -36.83 25.10
N PRO A 132 39.40 -36.38 24.61
CA PRO A 132 40.45 -35.80 25.45
C PRO A 132 39.96 -34.52 26.12
N GLY A 133 40.32 -34.32 27.40
CA GLY A 133 39.92 -33.14 28.18
C GLY A 133 40.26 -31.85 27.45
N GLY A 134 39.26 -30.99 27.23
CA GLY A 134 39.38 -29.76 26.43
C GLY A 134 38.66 -29.79 25.07
N SER A 135 38.12 -30.92 24.63
CA SER A 135 37.26 -31.00 23.45
C SER A 135 35.83 -30.57 23.79
N LYS A 136 35.24 -29.65 22.99
CA LYS A 136 33.82 -29.24 23.13
C LYS A 136 32.83 -30.41 22.94
N LYS A 137 33.29 -31.55 22.43
CA LYS A 137 32.52 -32.80 22.31
C LYS A 137 32.50 -33.62 23.62
N ASN A 138 33.22 -33.20 24.66
CA ASN A 138 33.09 -33.83 25.97
C ASN A 138 31.79 -33.35 26.65
N PRO A 139 30.93 -34.26 27.13
CA PRO A 139 29.74 -33.90 27.90
C PRO A 139 30.06 -33.04 29.14
N MET A 140 31.25 -33.23 29.71
CA MET A 140 31.74 -32.51 30.90
C MET A 140 32.42 -31.17 30.57
N ASP A 141 32.59 -30.81 29.30
CA ASP A 141 33.13 -29.51 28.89
C ASP A 141 32.02 -28.54 28.42
N ILE A 142 30.78 -29.03 28.24
CA ILE A 142 29.61 -28.18 27.98
C ILE A 142 29.25 -27.41 29.26
N LYS A 143 29.41 -26.09 29.22
CA LYS A 143 29.11 -25.19 30.35
C LYS A 143 27.86 -24.37 30.11
N SER A 144 27.59 -24.00 28.87
CA SER A 144 26.50 -23.12 28.47
C SER A 144 25.72 -23.63 27.26
N LEU A 145 24.55 -23.04 27.02
CA LEU A 145 23.73 -23.22 25.83
C LEU A 145 24.46 -22.76 24.55
N VAL A 146 25.35 -21.77 24.67
CA VAL A 146 26.19 -21.34 23.55
C VAL A 146 27.13 -22.47 23.15
N ASP A 147 27.76 -23.15 24.12
CA ASP A 147 28.63 -24.30 23.83
C ASP A 147 27.86 -25.42 23.15
N VAL A 148 26.64 -25.70 23.65
CA VAL A 148 25.67 -26.60 23.01
C VAL A 148 25.48 -26.27 21.54
N PHE A 149 25.18 -25.03 21.19
CA PHE A 149 24.95 -24.66 19.80
C PHE A 149 26.22 -24.69 18.96
N THR A 150 27.38 -24.37 19.53
CA THR A 150 28.67 -24.49 18.82
C THR A 150 29.04 -25.93 18.50
N VAL A 151 28.66 -26.89 19.34
CA VAL A 151 28.86 -28.31 19.09
C VAL A 151 28.04 -28.78 17.88
N PHE A 152 26.89 -28.14 17.63
CA PHE A 152 26.07 -28.35 16.44
C PHE A 152 26.44 -27.44 15.25
N GLY A 153 27.54 -26.67 15.36
CA GLY A 153 28.05 -25.82 14.28
C GLY A 153 27.37 -24.46 14.14
N PHE A 154 26.60 -24.02 15.15
CA PHE A 154 25.99 -22.69 15.17
C PHE A 154 26.88 -21.70 15.93
N SER A 155 27.03 -20.51 15.36
CA SER A 155 27.65 -19.37 16.03
C SER A 155 26.64 -18.64 16.92
N ALA A 156 27.12 -17.85 17.88
CA ALA A 156 26.25 -17.05 18.76
C ALA A 156 25.38 -16.02 18.00
N GLU A 157 25.79 -15.64 16.79
CA GLU A 157 25.11 -14.67 15.93
C GLU A 157 24.08 -15.32 14.97
N ASP A 158 24.10 -16.65 14.83
CA ASP A 158 23.23 -17.34 13.88
C ASP A 158 21.76 -17.33 14.33
N ILE A 159 20.86 -17.07 13.38
CA ILE A 159 19.41 -17.18 13.61
C ILE A 159 18.99 -18.64 13.42
N ILE A 160 18.58 -19.25 14.52
CA ILE A 160 18.19 -20.66 14.57
C ILE A 160 16.66 -20.73 14.49
N ASP A 161 16.14 -21.63 13.64
CA ASP A 161 14.70 -21.85 13.52
C ASP A 161 14.12 -22.47 14.81
N SER A 162 12.87 -22.17 15.14
CA SER A 162 12.22 -22.68 16.36
C SER A 162 12.21 -24.22 16.41
N HIS A 163 12.06 -24.88 15.26
CA HIS A 163 12.10 -26.34 15.17
C HIS A 163 13.51 -26.88 15.46
N ASP A 164 14.53 -26.26 14.87
CA ASP A 164 15.94 -26.64 15.06
C ASP A 164 16.35 -26.42 16.53
N GLN A 165 15.97 -25.28 17.13
CA GLN A 165 16.18 -24.99 18.56
C GLN A 165 15.64 -26.11 19.46
N CYS A 166 14.38 -26.52 19.25
CA CYS A 166 13.74 -27.55 20.05
C CYS A 166 14.37 -28.93 19.84
N THR A 167 14.79 -29.24 18.61
CA THR A 167 15.39 -30.53 18.27
C THR A 167 16.78 -30.68 18.91
N ILE A 168 17.62 -29.66 18.79
CA ILE A 168 18.97 -29.62 19.37
C ILE A 168 18.89 -29.71 20.90
N PHE A 169 18.01 -28.90 21.52
CA PHE A 169 17.83 -28.91 22.97
C PHE A 169 17.34 -30.27 23.47
N LYS A 170 16.38 -30.90 22.79
CA LYS A 170 15.91 -32.25 23.15
C LYS A 170 17.03 -33.27 23.13
N LYS A 171 17.82 -33.29 22.05
CA LYS A 171 18.91 -34.26 21.85
C LYS A 171 19.99 -34.15 22.92
N ILE A 172 20.43 -32.93 23.21
CA ILE A 172 21.44 -32.71 24.25
C ILE A 172 20.88 -33.03 25.63
N ARG A 173 19.62 -32.66 25.89
CA ARG A 173 18.99 -33.00 27.17
C ARG A 173 18.94 -34.50 27.37
N THR A 174 18.58 -35.29 26.35
CA THR A 174 18.56 -36.75 26.45
C THR A 174 19.95 -37.33 26.68
N GLU A 175 20.98 -36.86 25.95
CA GLU A 175 22.36 -37.34 26.11
C GLU A 175 22.95 -36.98 27.49
N LEU A 176 22.70 -35.76 27.99
CA LEU A 176 23.15 -35.35 29.32
C LEU A 176 22.37 -36.04 30.45
N ASP A 177 21.07 -36.29 30.28
CA ASP A 177 20.26 -37.05 31.24
C ASP A 177 20.68 -38.52 31.32
N GLU A 178 21.04 -39.14 30.19
CA GLU A 178 21.61 -40.50 30.14
C GLU A 178 22.94 -40.57 30.88
N LEU A 179 23.85 -39.64 30.62
CA LEU A 179 25.13 -39.58 31.31
C LEU A 179 24.97 -39.29 32.81
N LEU A 180 24.00 -38.47 33.20
CA LEU A 180 23.66 -38.25 34.61
C LEU A 180 23.18 -39.55 35.26
N ARG A 181 22.32 -40.32 34.59
CA ARG A 181 21.87 -41.64 35.06
C ARG A 181 23.04 -42.59 35.24
N GLU A 182 23.93 -42.69 34.25
CA GLU A 182 25.12 -43.55 34.32
C GLU A 182 26.09 -43.16 35.47
N LEU A 183 26.32 -41.86 35.66
CA LEU A 183 27.16 -41.36 36.74
C LEU A 183 26.56 -41.66 38.13
N ALA A 184 25.24 -41.61 38.24
CA ALA A 184 24.51 -41.84 39.49
C ALA A 184 24.34 -43.34 39.83
N THR A 185 24.06 -44.19 38.84
CA THR A 185 23.71 -45.62 39.07
C THR A 185 24.88 -46.57 38.86
N SER A 186 25.69 -46.37 37.81
CA SER A 186 26.76 -47.29 37.41
C SER A 186 28.09 -46.95 38.08
N THR A 187 28.52 -45.69 38.01
CA THR A 187 29.88 -45.31 38.46
C THR A 187 29.94 -44.68 39.86
N LYS A 188 28.80 -44.35 40.47
CA LYS A 188 28.66 -43.73 41.81
C LYS A 188 29.52 -42.46 42.02
N LYS A 189 29.80 -41.72 40.95
CA LYS A 189 30.59 -40.46 41.01
C LYS A 189 29.67 -39.27 41.25
N TYR A 190 29.20 -39.13 42.48
CA TYR A 190 28.18 -38.15 42.86
C TYR A 190 28.61 -36.69 42.63
N ASP A 191 29.88 -36.34 42.83
CA ASP A 191 30.36 -34.96 42.61
C ASP A 191 30.21 -34.52 41.16
N LYS A 192 30.52 -35.43 40.21
CA LYS A 192 30.35 -35.18 38.79
C LYS A 192 28.88 -35.12 38.39
N ALA A 193 28.03 -35.94 39.03
CA ALA A 193 26.59 -35.92 38.82
C ALA A 193 25.93 -34.62 39.32
N ILE A 194 26.39 -34.06 40.46
CA ILE A 194 25.92 -32.77 40.97
C ILE A 194 26.26 -31.64 39.98
N LEU A 195 27.50 -31.60 39.51
CA LEU A 195 27.93 -30.61 38.51
C LEU A 195 27.11 -30.69 37.23
N LEU A 196 26.84 -31.90 36.73
CA LEU A 196 26.06 -32.12 35.52
C LEU A 196 24.59 -31.72 35.70
N ARG A 197 23.99 -32.03 36.85
CA ARG A 197 22.62 -31.60 37.21
C ARG A 197 22.50 -30.09 37.20
N ASP A 198 23.46 -29.39 37.81
CA ASP A 198 23.41 -27.92 37.93
C ASP A 198 23.65 -27.24 36.57
N ARG A 199 24.48 -27.83 35.70
CA ARG A 199 24.62 -27.41 34.30
C ARG A 199 23.36 -27.64 33.49
N LEU A 200 22.70 -28.79 33.62
CA LEU A 200 21.45 -29.07 32.92
C LEU A 200 20.34 -28.08 33.33
N ARG A 201 20.32 -27.66 34.60
CA ARG A 201 19.46 -26.57 35.08
C ARG A 201 19.83 -25.22 34.45
N LEU A 202 21.13 -24.90 34.33
CA LEU A 202 21.60 -23.68 33.68
C LEU A 202 21.21 -23.65 32.19
N ILE A 203 21.52 -24.70 31.43
CA ILE A 203 21.19 -24.83 30.00
C ILE A 203 19.67 -24.69 29.78
N LYS A 204 18.85 -25.26 30.67
CA LYS A 204 17.40 -25.10 30.63
C LYS A 204 16.94 -23.64 30.85
N ARG A 205 17.57 -22.91 31.77
CA ARG A 205 17.27 -21.48 32.00
C ARG A 205 17.69 -20.63 30.80
N GLU A 206 18.92 -20.81 30.32
CA GLU A 206 19.44 -20.11 29.14
C GLU A 206 18.59 -20.39 27.89
N PHE A 207 18.03 -21.60 27.74
CA PHE A 207 17.14 -21.93 26.62
C PHE A 207 15.82 -21.16 26.69
N VAL A 208 15.27 -21.00 27.89
CA VAL A 208 14.07 -20.19 28.14
C VAL A 208 14.33 -18.71 27.85
N GLU A 209 15.49 -18.19 28.28
CA GLU A 209 15.92 -16.82 28.01
C GLU A 209 16.11 -16.58 26.51
N MET A 210 16.76 -17.51 25.81
CA MET A 210 16.94 -17.47 24.35
C MET A 210 15.59 -17.46 23.62
N GLN A 211 14.62 -18.29 24.02
CA GLN A 211 13.28 -18.21 23.43
C GLN A 211 12.60 -16.84 23.67
N GLY A 212 12.86 -16.21 24.82
CA GLY A 212 12.40 -14.84 25.10
C GLY A 212 13.03 -13.77 24.19
N THR A 213 14.32 -13.89 23.88
CA THR A 213 15.01 -12.94 22.99
C THR A 213 14.54 -13.07 21.54
N TYR A 214 14.34 -14.30 21.05
CA TYR A 214 13.78 -14.54 19.71
C TYR A 214 12.34 -14.02 19.59
N GLU A 215 11.53 -14.22 20.63
CA GLU A 215 10.18 -13.72 20.66
C GLU A 215 10.15 -12.18 20.67
N THR A 216 11.06 -11.53 21.41
CA THR A 216 11.20 -10.07 21.42
C THR A 216 11.62 -9.54 20.05
N ARG A 217 12.54 -10.24 19.37
CA ARG A 217 12.98 -9.91 18.02
C ARG A 217 11.84 -10.01 17.01
N ARG A 218 11.06 -11.10 17.06
CA ARG A 218 9.85 -11.28 16.23
C ARG A 218 8.86 -10.14 16.44
N GLN A 219 8.57 -9.80 17.70
CA GLN A 219 7.69 -8.68 18.04
C GLN A 219 8.23 -7.34 17.54
N GLY A 220 9.56 -7.16 17.53
CA GLY A 220 10.22 -6.00 16.93
C GLY A 220 10.00 -5.89 15.42
N GLN A 221 10.14 -7.02 14.70
CA GLN A 221 9.86 -7.09 13.27
C GLN A 221 8.38 -6.80 12.96
N GLU A 222 7.44 -7.36 13.73
CA GLU A 222 6.02 -7.06 13.59
C GLU A 222 5.71 -5.57 13.80
N LYS A 223 6.33 -4.93 14.80
CA LYS A 223 6.18 -3.48 15.02
C LYS A 223 6.72 -2.68 13.84
N LEU A 224 7.85 -3.08 13.26
CA LEU A 224 8.42 -2.41 12.10
C LEU A 224 7.49 -2.51 10.88
N GLN A 225 6.97 -3.72 10.61
CA GLN A 225 5.99 -3.94 9.54
C GLN A 225 4.70 -3.14 9.78
N PHE A 226 4.23 -3.09 11.02
CA PHE A 226 3.06 -2.31 11.41
C PHE A 226 3.27 -0.81 11.17
N ASN A 227 4.40 -0.26 11.59
CA ASN A 227 4.75 1.15 11.37
C ASN A 227 4.83 1.49 9.88
N ARG A 228 5.45 0.62 9.08
CA ARG A 228 5.47 0.75 7.61
C ARG A 228 4.04 0.72 7.04
N GLY A 229 3.20 -0.18 7.55
CA GLY A 229 1.79 -0.27 7.19
C GLY A 229 1.00 1.00 7.51
N ILE A 230 1.24 1.64 8.67
CA ILE A 230 0.60 2.91 9.05
C ILE A 230 0.92 4.02 8.05
N VAL A 231 2.21 4.18 7.69
CA VAL A 231 2.64 5.24 6.77
C VAL A 231 1.94 5.10 5.42
N LEU A 232 1.89 3.87 4.89
CA LEU A 232 1.24 3.59 3.61
C LEU A 232 -0.28 3.73 3.70
N ALA A 233 -0.91 3.30 4.79
CA ALA A 233 -2.35 3.46 5.01
C ALA A 233 -2.72 4.96 5.07
N LYS A 234 -1.92 5.76 5.76
CA LYS A 234 -2.09 7.21 5.83
C LYS A 234 -1.96 7.85 4.44
N HIS A 235 -0.91 7.52 3.69
CA HIS A 235 -0.74 7.99 2.33
C HIS A 235 -1.96 7.67 1.44
N ARG A 236 -2.42 6.41 1.48
CA ARG A 236 -3.63 5.99 0.75
C ARG A 236 -4.87 6.78 1.17
N SER A 237 -5.09 6.97 2.47
CA SER A 237 -6.19 7.79 2.98
C SER A 237 -6.09 9.24 2.51
N ASP A 238 -4.90 9.85 2.53
CA ASP A 238 -4.71 11.23 2.10
C ASP A 238 -4.94 11.40 0.61
N THR A 239 -4.47 10.45 -0.23
CA THR A 239 -4.76 10.46 -1.67
C THR A 239 -6.25 10.36 -1.97
N LEU A 240 -6.98 9.54 -1.22
CA LEU A 240 -8.43 9.38 -1.38
C LEU A 240 -9.19 10.63 -0.92
N CYS A 241 -8.81 11.23 0.21
CA CYS A 241 -9.37 12.50 0.65
C CYS A 241 -9.10 13.62 -0.35
N ALA A 242 -7.89 13.69 -0.90
CA ALA A 242 -7.52 14.68 -1.92
C ALA A 242 -8.33 14.49 -3.21
N ALA A 243 -8.51 13.26 -3.68
CA ALA A 243 -9.36 12.95 -4.84
C ALA A 243 -10.80 13.45 -4.64
N ARG A 244 -11.43 13.15 -3.50
CA ARG A 244 -12.77 13.64 -3.17
C ARG A 244 -12.87 15.16 -3.13
N THR A 245 -11.87 15.84 -2.59
CA THR A 245 -11.82 17.31 -2.59
C THR A 245 -11.71 17.85 -4.01
N ASN A 246 -10.84 17.27 -4.84
CA ASN A 246 -10.67 17.67 -6.23
C ASN A 246 -11.95 17.43 -7.06
N ASP A 247 -12.64 16.32 -6.85
CA ASP A 247 -13.92 16.03 -7.49
C ASP A 247 -14.97 17.09 -7.13
N CYS A 248 -15.05 17.44 -5.84
CA CYS A 248 -15.92 18.50 -5.34
C CYS A 248 -15.59 19.86 -5.98
N GLU A 249 -14.31 20.24 -6.04
CA GLU A 249 -13.87 21.49 -6.68
C GLU A 249 -14.18 21.52 -8.17
N ARG A 250 -14.01 20.40 -8.89
CA ARG A 250 -14.41 20.30 -10.31
C ARG A 250 -15.91 20.54 -10.50
N GLU A 251 -16.74 19.93 -9.67
CA GLU A 251 -18.18 20.14 -9.71
C GLU A 251 -18.58 21.58 -9.32
N ILE A 252 -17.84 22.21 -8.41
CA ILE A 252 -18.04 23.62 -8.03
C ILE A 252 -17.72 24.54 -9.20
N LEU A 253 -16.57 24.33 -9.86
CA LEU A 253 -16.17 25.09 -11.04
C LEU A 253 -17.18 24.97 -12.17
N HIS A 254 -17.66 23.75 -12.43
CA HIS A 254 -18.69 23.53 -13.44
C HIS A 254 -19.97 24.31 -13.16
N LYS A 255 -20.47 24.29 -11.92
CA LYS A 255 -21.65 25.07 -11.53
C LYS A 255 -21.45 26.58 -11.61
N GLN A 256 -20.25 27.07 -11.30
CA GLN A 256 -19.92 28.49 -11.44
C GLN A 256 -19.92 28.92 -12.91
N GLU A 257 -19.40 28.07 -13.80
CA GLU A 257 -19.38 28.31 -15.24
C GLU A 257 -20.80 28.27 -15.83
N GLU A 258 -21.63 27.30 -15.43
CA GLU A 258 -23.05 27.25 -15.81
C GLU A 258 -23.79 28.53 -15.42
N LEU A 259 -23.65 28.99 -14.17
CA LEU A 259 -24.29 30.23 -13.69
C LEU A 259 -23.77 31.47 -14.43
N ARG A 260 -22.48 31.49 -14.75
CA ARG A 260 -21.91 32.57 -15.55
C ARG A 260 -22.52 32.60 -16.95
N ASN A 261 -22.63 31.45 -17.59
CA ASN A 261 -23.21 31.33 -18.93
C ASN A 261 -24.69 31.77 -18.94
N THR A 262 -25.47 31.41 -17.91
CA THR A 262 -26.85 31.89 -17.81
C THR A 262 -26.91 33.41 -17.64
N HIS A 263 -26.04 34.00 -16.81
CA HIS A 263 -25.97 35.46 -16.63
C HIS A 263 -25.57 36.19 -17.91
N GLU A 264 -24.66 35.64 -18.71
CA GLU A 264 -24.27 36.19 -20.01
C GLU A 264 -25.44 36.16 -21.01
N VAL A 265 -26.17 35.04 -21.07
CA VAL A 265 -27.36 34.91 -21.93
C VAL A 265 -28.46 35.89 -21.52
N GLU A 266 -28.76 36.01 -20.22
CA GLU A 266 -29.76 36.96 -19.72
C GLU A 266 -29.42 38.41 -20.07
N ARG A 267 -28.15 38.81 -19.95
CA ARG A 267 -27.67 40.14 -20.34
C ARG A 267 -27.86 40.37 -21.84
N ALA A 268 -27.47 39.41 -22.67
CA ALA A 268 -27.63 39.50 -24.12
C ALA A 268 -29.11 39.60 -24.53
N GLN A 269 -29.98 38.81 -23.89
CA GLN A 269 -31.43 38.87 -24.10
C GLN A 269 -32.01 40.23 -23.71
N LEU A 270 -31.60 40.77 -22.56
CA LEU A 270 -32.04 42.10 -22.11
C LEU A 270 -31.59 43.18 -23.09
N GLU A 271 -30.33 43.21 -23.50
CA GLU A 271 -29.84 44.21 -24.46
C GLU A 271 -30.57 44.11 -25.80
N THR A 272 -30.79 42.89 -26.30
CA THR A 272 -31.59 42.66 -27.51
C THR A 272 -33.02 43.20 -27.36
N TYR A 273 -33.65 43.01 -26.21
CA TYR A 273 -34.97 43.55 -25.90
C TYR A 273 -34.97 45.08 -25.83
N LEU A 274 -33.98 45.68 -25.15
CA LEU A 274 -33.86 47.13 -25.03
C LEU A 274 -33.58 47.81 -26.38
N HIS A 275 -32.84 47.16 -27.28
CA HIS A 275 -32.60 47.65 -28.64
C HIS A 275 -33.84 47.61 -29.53
N LYS A 276 -34.70 46.60 -29.38
CA LYS A 276 -35.97 46.48 -30.16
C LYS A 276 -37.05 47.47 -29.69
N LEU A 277 -36.88 48.07 -28.52
CA LEU A 277 -37.87 48.95 -27.92
C LEU A 277 -37.91 50.32 -28.61
N LYS A 278 -39.05 50.67 -29.21
CA LYS A 278 -39.24 51.98 -29.85
C LYS A 278 -39.37 53.09 -28.80
N GLU A 279 -38.83 54.27 -29.14
CA GLU A 279 -38.96 55.44 -28.29
C GLU A 279 -40.44 55.85 -28.13
N PRO A 280 -40.90 56.16 -26.89
CA PRO A 280 -42.27 56.60 -26.66
C PRO A 280 -42.55 57.93 -27.38
N HIS A 281 -43.76 58.08 -27.92
CA HIS A 281 -44.20 59.33 -28.51
C HIS A 281 -44.12 60.48 -27.49
N VAL A 282 -43.49 61.59 -27.88
CA VAL A 282 -43.32 62.77 -27.03
C VAL A 282 -44.68 63.43 -26.81
N LYS A 283 -45.11 63.56 -25.55
CA LYS A 283 -46.31 64.32 -25.19
C LYS A 283 -45.89 65.78 -24.97
N PHE A 284 -46.20 66.63 -25.94
CA PHE A 284 -45.89 68.05 -25.86
C PHE A 284 -46.79 68.77 -24.85
N SER A 285 -46.26 69.82 -24.20
CA SER A 285 -47.06 70.66 -23.29
C SER A 285 -48.15 71.44 -24.05
N SER A 286 -49.25 71.79 -23.37
CA SER A 286 -50.34 72.61 -23.96
C SER A 286 -49.81 73.90 -24.57
N LEU A 287 -48.91 74.58 -23.84
CA LEU A 287 -48.24 75.79 -24.30
C LEU A 287 -47.48 75.60 -25.63
N LEU A 288 -46.77 74.48 -25.81
CA LEU A 288 -46.05 74.21 -27.07
C LEU A 288 -47.02 74.00 -28.24
N LEU A 289 -48.12 73.28 -27.98
CA LEU A 289 -49.16 73.02 -28.99
C LEU A 289 -49.88 74.31 -29.40
N GLU A 290 -50.17 75.17 -28.44
CA GLU A 290 -50.72 76.51 -28.67
C GLU A 290 -49.74 77.37 -29.48
N LEU A 291 -48.45 77.40 -29.11
CA LEU A 291 -47.41 78.11 -29.85
C LEU A 291 -47.26 77.61 -31.31
N LYS A 292 -47.46 76.31 -31.55
CA LYS A 292 -47.52 75.75 -32.92
C LYS A 292 -48.73 76.25 -33.71
N ASN A 293 -49.87 76.39 -33.05
CA ASN A 293 -51.07 76.91 -33.72
C ASN A 293 -50.96 78.42 -33.98
N THR A 294 -50.40 79.19 -33.04
CA THR A 294 -50.18 80.63 -33.23
C THR A 294 -49.17 80.91 -34.33
N GLU A 295 -48.06 80.16 -34.40
CA GLU A 295 -47.08 80.26 -35.49
C GLU A 295 -47.74 80.03 -36.86
N LYS A 296 -48.50 78.94 -37.01
CA LYS A 296 -49.22 78.64 -38.27
C LYS A 296 -50.20 79.74 -38.65
N ASN A 297 -50.89 80.32 -37.68
CA ASN A 297 -51.86 81.39 -37.92
C ASN A 297 -51.15 82.69 -38.32
N LEU A 298 -50.06 83.07 -37.66
CA LEU A 298 -49.23 84.24 -38.02
C LEU A 298 -48.60 84.09 -39.41
N ALA A 299 -48.14 82.88 -39.76
CA ALA A 299 -47.63 82.56 -41.09
C ALA A 299 -48.71 82.70 -42.17
N ARG A 300 -49.94 82.22 -41.91
CA ARG A 300 -51.10 82.40 -42.82
C ARG A 300 -51.47 83.87 -43.04
N LEU A 301 -51.33 84.69 -42.00
CA LEU A 301 -51.59 86.14 -42.03
C LEU A 301 -50.44 86.96 -42.62
N LYS A 302 -49.34 86.31 -43.06
CA LYS A 302 -48.12 86.95 -43.62
C LYS A 302 -47.36 87.86 -42.64
N LEU A 303 -47.54 87.67 -41.32
CA LEU A 303 -46.80 88.37 -40.28
C LEU A 303 -45.52 87.59 -39.94
N PHE A 304 -44.52 87.66 -40.82
CA PHE A 304 -43.36 86.77 -40.78
C PHE A 304 -42.38 87.03 -39.62
N GLU A 305 -42.20 88.28 -39.20
CA GLU A 305 -41.26 88.60 -38.12
C GLU A 305 -41.78 88.07 -36.77
N ASP A 306 -43.07 88.24 -36.50
CA ASP A 306 -43.72 87.69 -35.31
C ASP A 306 -43.77 86.16 -35.34
N ALA A 307 -44.06 85.57 -36.50
CA ALA A 307 -44.03 84.13 -36.69
C ALA A 307 -42.63 83.54 -36.43
N LYS A 308 -41.56 84.22 -36.88
CA LYS A 308 -40.17 83.81 -36.65
C LYS A 308 -39.80 83.85 -35.17
N ASN A 309 -40.19 84.90 -34.45
CA ASN A 309 -39.92 85.00 -33.00
C ASN A 309 -40.64 83.91 -32.20
N VAL A 310 -41.90 83.63 -32.52
CA VAL A 310 -42.67 82.53 -31.93
C VAL A 310 -42.05 81.18 -32.29
N PHE A 311 -41.58 81.01 -33.53
CA PHE A 311 -40.92 79.78 -34.00
C PHE A 311 -39.65 79.47 -33.22
N VAL A 312 -38.74 80.44 -33.03
CA VAL A 312 -37.47 80.22 -32.31
C VAL A 312 -37.74 79.75 -30.87
N ARG A 313 -38.71 80.37 -30.19
CA ARG A 313 -39.11 79.98 -28.84
C ARG A 313 -39.75 78.59 -28.81
N MET A 314 -40.62 78.30 -29.76
CA MET A 314 -41.32 77.02 -29.90
C MET A 314 -40.34 75.86 -30.22
N ASP A 315 -39.42 76.06 -31.17
CA ASP A 315 -38.40 75.07 -31.53
C ASP A 315 -37.44 74.78 -30.37
N GLY A 316 -37.02 75.82 -29.63
CA GLY A 316 -36.25 75.64 -28.39
C GLY A 316 -36.98 74.76 -27.36
N MET A 317 -38.24 75.08 -27.07
CA MET A 317 -39.06 74.29 -26.15
C MET A 317 -39.33 72.86 -26.66
N GLU A 318 -39.51 72.68 -27.97
CA GLU A 318 -39.71 71.36 -28.57
C GLU A 318 -38.47 70.48 -28.44
N ARG A 319 -37.27 71.04 -28.68
CA ARG A 319 -35.99 70.35 -28.50
C ARG A 319 -35.78 69.93 -27.04
N GLU A 320 -36.04 70.82 -26.09
CA GLU A 320 -35.92 70.51 -24.67
C GLU A 320 -36.87 69.40 -24.24
N GLN A 321 -38.14 69.42 -24.65
CA GLN A 321 -39.10 68.37 -24.31
C GLN A 321 -38.74 67.02 -24.94
N ARG A 322 -38.22 67.02 -26.18
CA ARG A 322 -37.69 65.81 -26.84
C ARG A 322 -36.46 65.27 -26.11
N ALA A 323 -35.52 66.14 -25.71
CA ALA A 323 -34.33 65.78 -24.94
C ALA A 323 -34.69 65.21 -23.55
N LEU A 324 -35.67 65.78 -22.87
CA LEU A 324 -36.15 65.26 -21.59
C LEU A 324 -36.83 63.89 -21.74
N ASN A 325 -37.59 63.66 -22.81
CA ASN A 325 -38.23 62.37 -23.04
C ASN A 325 -37.21 61.27 -23.38
N THR A 326 -36.22 61.58 -24.22
CA THR A 326 -35.11 60.65 -24.54
C THR A 326 -34.29 60.33 -23.29
N ALA A 327 -33.96 61.33 -22.45
CA ALA A 327 -33.28 61.12 -21.18
C ALA A 327 -34.10 60.23 -20.20
N LYS A 328 -35.42 60.44 -20.12
CA LYS A 328 -36.31 59.57 -19.32
C LYS A 328 -36.35 58.14 -19.84
N PHE A 329 -36.33 57.95 -21.16
CA PHE A 329 -36.31 56.64 -21.78
C PHE A 329 -34.98 55.91 -21.54
N GLU A 330 -33.84 56.60 -21.66
CA GLU A 330 -32.54 56.03 -21.30
C GLU A 330 -32.43 55.72 -19.80
N SER A 331 -32.99 56.56 -18.93
CA SER A 331 -33.10 56.25 -17.51
C SER A 331 -33.93 54.99 -17.25
N PHE A 332 -35.02 54.79 -18.01
CA PHE A 332 -35.82 53.56 -17.93
C PHE A 332 -35.03 52.32 -18.36
N LYS A 333 -34.27 52.39 -19.47
CA LYS A 333 -33.35 51.31 -19.88
C LYS A 333 -32.31 51.02 -18.80
N GLY A 334 -31.71 52.07 -18.24
CA GLY A 334 -30.75 51.99 -17.14
C GLY A 334 -31.33 51.30 -15.90
N LYS A 335 -32.57 51.62 -15.51
CA LYS A 335 -33.27 50.94 -14.40
C LYS A 335 -33.46 49.45 -14.66
N LYS A 336 -33.79 49.05 -15.90
CA LYS A 336 -33.92 47.62 -16.26
C LYS A 336 -32.58 46.88 -16.18
N ARG A 337 -31.49 47.50 -16.64
CA ARG A 337 -30.13 46.96 -16.49
C ARG A 337 -29.73 46.80 -15.02
N ALA A 338 -30.01 47.82 -14.20
CA ALA A 338 -29.72 47.78 -12.77
C ALA A 338 -30.47 46.65 -12.04
N LEU A 339 -31.75 46.46 -12.37
CA LEU A 339 -32.58 45.43 -11.76
C LEU A 339 -32.12 44.01 -12.13
N LEU A 340 -31.65 43.79 -13.36
CA LEU A 340 -31.03 42.53 -13.76
C LEU A 340 -29.71 42.29 -13.00
N LEU A 341 -28.89 43.32 -12.84
CA LEU A 341 -27.63 43.22 -12.12
C LEU A 341 -27.83 42.90 -10.64
N GLU A 342 -28.83 43.50 -9.99
CA GLU A 342 -29.22 43.18 -8.62
C GLU A 342 -29.66 41.72 -8.48
N LYS A 343 -30.50 41.23 -9.40
CA LYS A 343 -30.89 39.81 -9.48
C LYS A 343 -29.67 38.90 -9.58
N GLN A 344 -28.74 39.21 -10.49
CA GLN A 344 -27.52 38.41 -10.69
C GLN A 344 -26.60 38.42 -9.45
N GLN A 345 -26.53 39.54 -8.73
CA GLN A 345 -25.78 39.62 -7.48
C GLN A 345 -26.39 38.73 -6.39
N GLN A 346 -27.71 38.71 -6.27
CA GLN A 346 -28.42 37.82 -5.33
C GLN A 346 -28.18 36.35 -5.67
N GLU A 347 -28.31 35.97 -6.95
CA GLU A 347 -28.05 34.60 -7.40
C GLU A 347 -26.59 34.17 -7.16
N LEU A 348 -25.61 35.06 -7.39
CA LEU A 348 -24.21 34.80 -7.06
C LEU A 348 -23.98 34.61 -5.56
N ALA A 349 -24.66 35.39 -4.71
CA ALA A 349 -24.57 35.25 -3.26
C ALA A 349 -25.15 33.89 -2.81
N GLU A 350 -26.35 33.53 -3.26
CA GLU A 350 -26.95 32.22 -2.96
C GLU A 350 -26.10 31.05 -3.46
N ALA A 351 -25.54 31.17 -4.67
CA ALA A 351 -24.66 30.15 -5.23
C ALA A 351 -23.39 30.01 -4.38
N ARG A 352 -22.76 31.12 -3.95
CA ARG A 352 -21.58 31.08 -3.07
C ARG A 352 -21.87 30.32 -1.77
N GLU A 353 -23.00 30.60 -1.11
CA GLU A 353 -23.41 29.91 0.12
C GLU A 353 -23.56 28.39 -0.13
N LYS A 354 -24.30 28.00 -1.18
CA LYS A 354 -24.50 26.58 -1.55
C LYS A 354 -23.18 25.87 -1.88
N LEU A 355 -22.26 26.54 -2.58
CA LEU A 355 -20.96 25.97 -2.94
C LEU A 355 -20.05 25.87 -1.71
N MET A 356 -20.10 26.82 -0.79
CA MET A 356 -19.39 26.74 0.50
C MET A 356 -19.92 25.59 1.35
N GLU A 357 -21.23 25.43 1.47
CA GLU A 357 -21.84 24.30 2.19
C GLU A 357 -21.33 22.97 1.63
N LYS A 358 -21.29 22.84 0.30
CA LYS A 358 -20.76 21.64 -0.38
C LYS A 358 -19.30 21.36 -0.02
N ARG A 359 -18.44 22.38 0.01
CA ARG A 359 -17.04 22.25 0.48
C ARG A 359 -16.98 21.76 1.91
N TYR A 360 -17.79 22.32 2.80
CA TYR A 360 -17.83 21.91 4.20
C TYR A 360 -18.30 20.47 4.39
N VAL A 361 -19.28 19.99 3.61
CA VAL A 361 -19.72 18.59 3.66
C VAL A 361 -18.56 17.65 3.34
N VAL A 362 -17.83 17.90 2.26
CA VAL A 362 -16.68 17.06 1.86
C VAL A 362 -15.54 17.16 2.87
N MET A 363 -15.25 18.36 3.39
CA MET A 363 -14.26 18.56 4.45
C MET A 363 -14.60 17.75 5.71
N ARG A 364 -15.85 17.81 6.19
CA ARG A 364 -16.32 17.04 7.35
C ARG A 364 -16.23 15.53 7.11
N ALA A 365 -16.60 15.07 5.92
CA ALA A 365 -16.50 13.66 5.55
C ALA A 365 -15.03 13.18 5.55
N ASN A 366 -14.11 13.99 5.01
CA ASN A 366 -12.67 13.70 5.01
C ASN A 366 -12.08 13.69 6.43
N ASP A 367 -12.48 14.64 7.29
CA ASP A 367 -12.07 14.68 8.70
C ASP A 367 -12.59 13.47 9.47
N SER A 368 -13.85 13.07 9.25
CA SER A 368 -14.44 11.87 9.83
C SER A 368 -13.69 10.61 9.40
N HIS A 369 -13.34 10.51 8.11
CA HIS A 369 -12.53 9.41 7.57
C HIS A 369 -11.15 9.36 8.25
N ARG A 370 -10.44 10.50 8.36
CA ARG A 370 -9.13 10.59 9.01
C ARG A 370 -9.19 10.19 10.49
N LYS A 371 -10.23 10.63 11.21
CA LYS A 371 -10.44 10.25 12.62
C LYS A 371 -10.68 8.74 12.75
N THR A 372 -11.54 8.19 11.90
CA THR A 372 -11.85 6.75 11.87
C THR A 372 -10.59 5.92 11.58
N GLU A 373 -9.80 6.28 10.56
CA GLU A 373 -8.55 5.57 10.26
C GLU A 373 -7.54 5.70 11.39
N THR A 374 -7.39 6.89 11.98
CA THR A 374 -6.49 7.10 13.12
C THR A 374 -6.89 6.22 14.30
N GLN A 375 -8.18 6.13 14.61
CA GLN A 375 -8.68 5.28 15.69
C GLN A 375 -8.50 3.80 15.37
N ARG A 376 -8.76 3.39 14.13
CA ARG A 376 -8.51 2.03 13.65
C ARG A 376 -7.04 1.63 13.85
N MET A 377 -6.09 2.48 13.50
CA MET A 377 -4.66 2.22 13.73
C MET A 377 -4.32 2.07 15.22
N LYS A 378 -4.89 2.92 16.08
CA LYS A 378 -4.69 2.83 17.54
C LYS A 378 -5.22 1.52 18.12
N ASN A 379 -6.41 1.09 17.68
CA ASN A 379 -7.01 -0.16 18.12
C ASN A 379 -6.13 -1.35 17.71
N LEU A 380 -5.71 -1.41 16.44
CA LEU A 380 -4.82 -2.47 15.96
C LEU A 380 -3.47 -2.49 16.69
N ALA A 381 -2.91 -1.33 17.02
CA ALA A 381 -1.68 -1.23 17.80
C ALA A 381 -1.86 -1.78 19.23
N THR A 382 -3.03 -1.52 19.82
CA THR A 382 -3.37 -1.97 21.18
C THR A 382 -3.57 -3.48 21.21
N ASP A 383 -4.32 -4.01 20.23
CA ASP A 383 -4.53 -5.45 20.06
C ASP A 383 -3.21 -6.21 19.86
N MET A 384 -2.33 -5.67 19.00
CA MET A 384 -1.00 -6.22 18.78
C MET A 384 -0.16 -6.19 20.06
N LYS A 385 -0.15 -5.07 20.79
CA LYS A 385 0.59 -4.94 22.05
C LYS A 385 0.08 -5.94 23.09
N HIS A 386 -1.24 -6.09 23.21
CA HIS A 386 -1.83 -7.05 24.14
C HIS A 386 -1.45 -8.50 23.78
N ALA A 387 -1.56 -8.87 22.51
CA ALA A 387 -1.14 -10.19 22.02
C ALA A 387 0.36 -10.45 22.30
N HIS A 388 1.22 -9.46 22.05
CA HIS A 388 2.65 -9.56 22.34
C HIS A 388 2.94 -9.79 23.84
N THR A 389 2.17 -9.15 24.73
CA THR A 389 2.28 -9.41 26.18
C THR A 389 1.85 -10.84 26.51
N MET A 390 0.78 -11.35 25.91
CA MET A 390 0.32 -12.73 26.12
C MET A 390 1.33 -13.75 25.59
N ASP A 391 1.93 -13.50 24.43
CA ASP A 391 2.96 -14.37 23.83
C ASP A 391 4.20 -14.49 24.74
N MET A 392 4.57 -13.41 25.44
CA MET A 392 5.68 -13.42 26.40
C MET A 392 5.41 -14.31 27.61
N HIS A 393 4.18 -14.26 28.13
CA HIS A 393 3.75 -15.07 29.28
C HIS A 393 3.33 -16.50 28.90
N SER A 394 3.22 -16.80 27.60
CA SER A 394 2.88 -18.13 27.11
C SER A 394 3.93 -19.18 27.48
N LYS A 395 3.48 -20.43 27.63
CA LYS A 395 4.35 -21.56 27.99
C LYS A 395 5.42 -21.74 26.92
N LYS A 396 6.69 -21.69 27.35
CA LYS A 396 7.86 -21.91 26.49
C LYS A 396 7.86 -23.32 25.92
N VAL A 397 8.16 -23.43 24.63
CA VAL A 397 8.00 -24.66 23.86
C VAL A 397 9.28 -25.48 23.99
N PHE A 398 9.21 -26.62 24.66
CA PHE A 398 10.31 -27.59 24.75
C PHE A 398 10.12 -28.77 23.77
N SER A 399 9.09 -28.71 22.93
CA SER A 399 8.73 -29.78 22.00
C SER A 399 8.52 -29.32 20.57
N THR A 400 9.08 -30.08 19.63
CA THR A 400 8.80 -30.00 18.20
C THR A 400 7.33 -30.26 17.85
N ASN A 401 6.60 -30.99 18.69
CA ASN A 401 5.17 -31.22 18.51
C ASN A 401 4.39 -30.11 19.23
N PRO A 402 3.51 -29.38 18.52
CA PRO A 402 2.73 -28.32 19.14
C PRO A 402 1.78 -28.90 20.19
N VAL A 403 1.72 -28.27 21.35
CA VAL A 403 0.85 -28.70 22.47
C VAL A 403 -0.64 -28.55 22.11
N ALA A 404 -0.96 -27.67 21.15
CA ALA A 404 -2.30 -27.48 20.60
C ALA A 404 -2.25 -27.33 19.08
N VAL A 405 -3.21 -27.92 18.37
CA VAL A 405 -3.32 -27.78 16.91
C VAL A 405 -3.71 -26.34 16.60
N VAL A 406 -2.84 -25.63 15.87
CA VAL A 406 -3.08 -24.28 15.42
C VAL A 406 -4.13 -24.31 14.30
N ARG A 407 -5.20 -23.51 14.44
CA ARG A 407 -6.24 -23.39 13.40
C ARG A 407 -5.63 -22.93 12.06
N ALA A 408 -6.15 -23.42 10.94
CA ALA A 408 -5.64 -23.09 9.60
C ALA A 408 -5.63 -21.56 9.31
N SER A 409 -6.57 -20.81 9.87
CA SER A 409 -6.69 -19.34 9.72
C SER A 409 -5.94 -18.54 10.79
N HIS A 410 -5.06 -19.17 11.58
CA HIS A 410 -4.40 -18.48 12.68
C HIS A 410 -3.54 -17.32 12.20
N GLY A 411 -2.74 -17.52 11.15
CA GLY A 411 -1.88 -16.46 10.59
C GLY A 411 -2.65 -15.24 10.06
N THR A 412 -3.89 -15.45 9.58
CA THR A 412 -4.72 -14.37 9.02
C THR A 412 -5.55 -13.62 10.05
N THR A 413 -5.81 -14.23 11.21
CA THR A 413 -6.77 -13.70 12.20
C THR A 413 -6.13 -13.37 13.53
N ALA A 414 -4.97 -13.97 13.86
CA ALA A 414 -4.31 -13.74 15.14
C ALA A 414 -3.80 -12.29 15.25
N SER A 415 -4.01 -11.69 16.42
CA SER A 415 -3.53 -10.35 16.75
C SER A 415 -2.00 -10.28 16.86
N THR A 416 -1.34 -11.42 16.99
CA THR A 416 0.12 -11.60 17.00
C THR A 416 0.81 -11.17 15.70
N TYR A 417 0.10 -11.23 14.55
CA TYR A 417 0.64 -10.94 13.21
C TYR A 417 -0.03 -9.72 12.58
N ARG A 418 -0.48 -8.75 13.38
CA ARG A 418 -1.17 -7.56 12.87
C ARG A 418 -0.30 -6.67 12.02
N GLY A 419 1.02 -6.66 12.23
CA GLY A 419 1.96 -5.93 11.40
C GLY A 419 1.96 -6.45 9.98
N GLN A 420 2.16 -7.76 9.83
CA GLN A 420 2.13 -8.42 8.53
C GLN A 420 0.76 -8.32 7.84
N GLN A 421 -0.33 -8.51 8.59
CA GLN A 421 -1.69 -8.40 8.06
C GLN A 421 -2.00 -6.99 7.55
N LEU A 422 -1.66 -5.95 8.32
CA LEU A 422 -1.84 -4.55 7.90
C LEU A 422 -1.01 -4.26 6.64
N LEU A 423 0.27 -4.65 6.65
CA LEU A 423 1.15 -4.42 5.50
C LEU A 423 0.62 -5.12 4.24
N SER A 424 0.18 -6.37 4.34
CA SER A 424 -0.42 -7.11 3.23
C SER A 424 -1.74 -6.50 2.74
N THR A 425 -2.51 -5.87 3.61
CA THR A 425 -3.77 -5.21 3.24
C THR A 425 -3.50 -3.93 2.45
N VAL A 426 -2.43 -3.22 2.79
CA VAL A 426 -2.09 -1.92 2.19
C VAL A 426 -1.25 -2.08 0.93
N GLN A 427 -0.28 -2.99 0.92
CA GLN A 427 0.60 -3.27 -0.23
C GLN A 427 0.06 -4.36 -1.17
N GLY A 428 -1.01 -5.06 -0.79
CA GLY A 428 -1.41 -6.31 -1.43
C GLY A 428 -0.60 -7.50 -0.91
N LYS A 429 -1.09 -8.73 -1.15
CA LYS A 429 -0.38 -9.96 -0.78
C LYS A 429 0.84 -10.14 -1.69
N ARG A 430 1.94 -9.46 -1.36
CA ARG A 430 3.23 -9.69 -2.01
C ARG A 430 3.93 -10.83 -1.27
N LEU A 431 4.38 -11.85 -1.99
CA LEU A 431 5.42 -12.74 -1.49
C LEU A 431 6.69 -11.89 -1.38
N GLU A 432 7.06 -11.47 -0.16
CA GLU A 432 8.40 -10.96 0.09
C GLU A 432 9.38 -12.13 -0.10
N VAL A 433 9.76 -12.41 -1.34
CA VAL A 433 10.95 -13.20 -1.61
C VAL A 433 12.11 -12.23 -1.54
N THR A 434 12.65 -12.02 -0.34
CA THR A 434 14.00 -11.48 -0.20
C THR A 434 14.94 -12.36 -1.03
N SER A 435 15.63 -11.77 -2.00
CA SER A 435 16.59 -12.50 -2.83
C SER A 435 17.62 -13.16 -1.92
N LEU A 436 17.66 -14.50 -1.94
CA LEU A 436 18.49 -15.36 -1.08
C LEU A 436 19.99 -15.07 -1.20
N CYS A 437 20.42 -14.38 -2.25
CA CYS A 437 21.82 -13.97 -2.46
C CYS A 437 22.20 -12.69 -1.71
N VAL A 438 21.24 -11.82 -1.35
CA VAL A 438 21.54 -10.53 -0.67
C VAL A 438 21.89 -10.74 0.81
N LEU A 439 21.43 -11.83 1.43
CA LEU A 439 21.75 -12.18 2.82
C LEU A 439 23.19 -12.64 3.04
N HIS A 440 23.94 -12.90 1.97
CA HIS A 440 25.33 -13.28 2.10
C HIS A 440 26.31 -12.11 2.01
N ASP A 441 25.97 -11.00 1.35
CA ASP A 441 27.01 -10.03 0.97
C ASP A 441 26.82 -8.57 1.37
N ASN A 442 25.66 -8.02 1.80
CA ASN A 442 25.64 -6.60 2.24
C ASN A 442 24.53 -6.23 3.24
N GLU A 443 24.94 -5.80 4.43
CA GLU A 443 24.29 -4.71 5.16
C GLU A 443 24.35 -3.45 4.29
N ASN A 444 23.24 -3.04 3.68
CA ASN A 444 22.86 -1.65 3.42
C ASN A 444 21.58 -1.65 2.60
N GLY A 445 20.49 -1.21 3.22
CA GLY A 445 19.11 -1.27 2.70
C GLY A 445 18.82 -0.33 1.52
N VAL A 446 19.54 -0.48 0.41
CA VAL A 446 19.23 0.20 -0.86
C VAL A 446 18.65 -0.80 -1.86
N VAL A 447 17.44 -0.50 -2.34
CA VAL A 447 16.78 -1.26 -3.40
C VAL A 447 17.55 -1.07 -4.71
N PRO A 448 17.99 -2.14 -5.42
CA PRO A 448 18.75 -2.00 -6.65
C PRO A 448 17.95 -1.35 -7.78
N PRO A 449 18.56 -0.48 -8.60
CA PRO A 449 17.93 0.00 -9.83
C PRO A 449 17.73 -1.18 -10.79
N GLY A 450 16.48 -1.48 -11.13
CA GLY A 450 16.08 -2.64 -11.94
C GLY A 450 15.08 -3.59 -11.26
N SER A 451 14.73 -3.35 -9.99
CA SER A 451 13.60 -4.05 -9.37
C SER A 451 12.29 -3.64 -10.04
N VAL A 452 11.62 -4.59 -10.69
CA VAL A 452 10.32 -4.36 -11.33
C VAL A 452 9.26 -4.13 -10.25
N ILE A 453 8.79 -2.89 -10.16
CA ILE A 453 7.65 -2.48 -9.36
C ILE A 453 6.41 -2.87 -10.14
N TYR A 454 5.72 -3.93 -9.73
CA TYR A 454 4.40 -4.25 -10.26
C TYR A 454 3.36 -3.49 -9.42
N THR A 455 2.79 -2.43 -9.99
CA THR A 455 1.62 -1.74 -9.46
C THR A 455 0.38 -2.47 -9.95
N GLY A 456 -0.22 -3.27 -9.08
CA GLY A 456 -1.59 -3.79 -9.23
C GLY A 456 -2.53 -3.00 -8.32
#